data_AF-A0A5J4PMU4-F1
#
_entry.id   AF-A0A5J4PMU4-F1
#
_cell.length_a   1.000
_cell.length_b   1.000
_cell.length_c   1.000
_cell.angle_alpha   90.00
_cell.angle_beta   90.00
_cell.angle_gamma   90.00
#
_symmetry.space_group_name_H-M   'P 1'
#
loop_
_entity.id
_entity.type
_entity.pdbx_description
1 polymer ?
#
loop_
_entity_poly.entity_id
_entity_poly.type
_entity_poly.pdbx_seq_one_letter_code
_entity_poly.pdbx_strand_id
1 'polypeptide(L)'
;MIKPIFLDTTLRDGEQTSGVYFTHEEKIYIAKTLDALGVDIIEAGIPSMGKDEQRILQHLTQLPLQAEILSWNRLLCEDVMASLEAGVTRIHVSVPSSDLMLVQKMNKTKDWIIPQMEKVFTFALNHDATLSFGAEDASR
;
A
#
# COMPACT_ATOMS: atom_id res chain seq x y z
N MET A 1 -4.81 26.80 -9.40
CA MET A 1 -3.58 25.98 -9.30
C MET A 1 -3.99 24.60 -8.81
N ILE A 2 -3.45 23.54 -9.40
CA ILE A 2 -3.63 22.17 -8.88
C ILE A 2 -2.76 22.06 -7.63
N LYS A 3 -3.35 21.72 -6.48
CA LYS A 3 -2.59 21.43 -5.25
C LYS A 3 -1.90 20.07 -5.44
N PRO A 4 -0.57 19.97 -5.26
CA PRO A 4 0.09 18.67 -5.25
C PRO A 4 -0.40 17.83 -4.06
N ILE A 5 -0.39 16.51 -4.22
CA ILE A 5 -0.63 15.55 -3.14
C ILE A 5 0.72 14.97 -2.75
N PHE A 6 1.09 15.07 -1.48
CA PHE A 6 2.30 14.45 -0.94
C PHE A 6 1.95 13.08 -0.36
N LEU A 7 2.48 12.04 -1.01
CA LEU A 7 2.49 10.67 -0.51
C LEU A 7 3.90 10.34 -0.04
N ASP A 8 4.06 10.06 1.25
CA ASP A 8 5.32 9.61 1.83
C ASP A 8 5.30 8.09 2.02
N THR A 9 6.41 7.43 1.69
CA THR A 9 6.56 5.96 1.77
C THR A 9 7.73 5.55 2.67
N THR A 10 8.16 6.42 3.58
CA THR A 10 9.22 6.11 4.56
C THR A 10 8.88 4.83 5.35
N LEU A 11 7.60 4.67 5.71
CA LEU A 11 7.09 3.52 6.47
C LEU A 11 6.77 2.29 5.63
N ARG A 12 7.07 2.30 4.32
CA ARG A 12 6.91 1.12 3.45
C ARG A 12 8.15 0.92 2.59
N ASP A 13 8.38 1.74 1.57
CA ASP A 13 9.55 1.62 0.69
C ASP A 13 10.86 1.92 1.43
N GLY A 14 10.83 2.91 2.34
CA GLY A 14 11.99 3.26 3.18
C GLY A 14 12.45 2.11 4.07
N GLU A 15 11.50 1.35 4.63
CA GLU A 15 11.78 0.15 5.45
C GLU A 15 12.38 -1.01 4.63
N GLN A 16 12.26 -1.02 3.30
CA GLN A 16 12.90 -2.02 2.44
C GLN A 16 14.43 -1.80 2.28
N THR A 17 14.96 -0.72 2.86
CA THR A 17 16.41 -0.46 2.89
C THR A 17 17.13 -1.52 3.73
N SER A 18 18.20 -2.11 3.18
CA SER A 18 18.98 -3.13 3.90
C SER A 18 19.47 -2.63 5.26
N GLY A 19 19.12 -3.35 6.32
CA GLY A 19 19.49 -3.01 7.70
C GLY A 19 18.57 -1.99 8.38
N VAL A 20 17.50 -1.56 7.72
CA VAL A 20 16.45 -0.73 8.33
C VAL A 20 15.30 -1.64 8.77
N TYR A 21 14.85 -1.44 10.01
CA TYR A 21 13.65 -2.06 10.56
C TYR A 21 13.09 -1.09 11.59
N PHE A 22 11.80 -0.79 11.51
CA PHE A 22 11.15 0.08 12.48
C PHE A 22 10.33 -0.74 13.47
N THR A 23 10.60 -0.53 14.75
CA THR A 23 9.72 -0.99 15.81
C THR A 23 8.35 -0.31 15.71
N HIS A 24 7.34 -0.89 16.36
CA HIS A 24 5.99 -0.31 16.41
C HIS A 24 5.99 1.14 16.93
N GLU A 25 6.77 1.43 17.97
CA GLU A 25 6.89 2.77 18.55
C GLU A 25 7.53 3.76 17.57
N GLU A 26 8.58 3.34 16.85
CA GLU A 26 9.23 4.15 15.81
C GLU A 26 8.27 4.42 14.66
N LYS A 27 7.49 3.43 14.20
CA LYS A 27 6.49 3.62 13.15
C LYS A 27 5.45 4.68 13.54
N ILE A 28 4.95 4.65 14.78
CA ILE A 28 4.00 5.66 15.30
C ILE A 28 4.65 7.04 15.38
N TYR A 29 5.88 7.11 15.87
CA TYR A 29 6.61 8.37 15.99
C TYR A 29 6.84 9.02 14.61
N ILE A 30 7.28 8.22 13.64
CA ILE A 30 7.48 8.67 12.25
C ILE A 30 6.14 9.10 11.64
N ALA A 31 5.07 8.32 11.78
CA ALA A 31 3.76 8.67 11.23
C ALA A 31 3.24 10.02 11.77
N LYS A 32 3.35 10.26 13.08
CA LYS A 32 2.99 11.56 13.69
C LYS A 32 3.87 12.71 13.22
N THR A 33 5.14 12.43 12.99
CA THR A 33 6.09 13.44 12.48
C THR A 33 5.77 13.81 11.03
N LEU A 34 5.50 12.81 10.18
CA LEU A 34 5.06 12.99 8.80
C LEU A 34 3.75 13.78 8.73
N ASP A 35 2.77 13.43 9.55
CA ASP A 35 1.50 14.17 9.67
C ASP A 35 1.72 15.64 10.06
N ALA A 36 2.57 15.91 11.05
CA ALA A 36 2.92 17.26 11.46
C ALA A 36 3.66 18.07 10.38
N LEU A 37 4.38 17.41 9.46
CA LEU A 37 4.99 18.03 8.29
C LEU A 37 3.97 18.39 7.20
N GLY A 38 2.74 17.89 7.30
CA GLY A 38 1.64 18.19 6.38
C GLY A 38 1.62 17.33 5.13
N VAL A 39 2.14 16.08 5.19
CA VAL A 39 1.92 15.11 4.12
C VAL A 39 0.44 14.75 4.02
N ASP A 40 -0.06 14.51 2.81
CA ASP A 40 -1.48 14.18 2.63
C ASP A 40 -1.74 12.67 2.84
N ILE A 41 -0.77 11.82 2.51
CA ILE A 41 -0.90 10.36 2.55
C ILE A 41 0.39 9.74 3.11
N ILE A 42 0.24 8.78 4.02
CA ILE A 42 1.34 7.98 4.56
C ILE A 42 1.12 6.54 4.09
N GLU A 43 1.98 6.06 3.19
CA GLU A 43 2.03 4.63 2.85
C GLU A 43 2.77 3.89 3.96
N ALA A 44 2.01 3.13 4.74
CA ALA A 44 2.51 2.38 5.89
C ALA A 44 2.27 0.89 5.65
N GLY A 45 3.37 0.15 5.44
CA GLY A 45 3.36 -1.31 5.55
C GLY A 45 2.68 -2.11 4.42
N ILE A 46 2.70 -3.43 4.64
CA ILE A 46 2.15 -4.46 3.75
C ILE A 46 1.31 -5.45 4.59
N PRO A 47 -0.02 -5.27 4.70
CA PRO A 47 -0.89 -6.07 5.57
C PRO A 47 -0.82 -7.58 5.36
N SER A 48 -0.46 -8.03 4.16
CA SER A 48 -0.30 -9.44 3.85
C SER A 48 0.95 -10.10 4.47
N MET A 49 1.85 -9.32 5.07
CA MET A 49 3.07 -9.84 5.72
C MET A 49 2.79 -10.53 7.06
N GLY A 50 1.64 -10.30 7.67
CA GLY A 50 1.21 -11.04 8.84
C GLY A 50 0.36 -10.23 9.81
N LYS A 51 -0.10 -10.90 10.88
CA LYS A 51 -0.98 -10.29 11.88
C LYS A 51 -0.29 -9.21 12.71
N ASP A 52 1.02 -9.23 12.85
CA ASP A 52 1.76 -8.15 13.54
C ASP A 52 1.72 -6.86 12.72
N GLU A 53 1.97 -6.93 11.41
CA GLU A 53 1.87 -5.78 10.51
C GLU A 53 0.43 -5.21 10.48
N GLN A 54 -0.58 -6.08 10.48
CA GLN A 54 -1.98 -5.66 10.58
C GLN A 54 -2.28 -4.93 11.89
N ARG A 55 -1.76 -5.40 13.04
CA ARG A 55 -1.94 -4.72 14.34
C ARG A 55 -1.28 -3.35 14.37
N ILE A 56 -0.10 -3.21 13.77
CA ILE A 56 0.58 -1.93 13.63
C ILE A 56 -0.32 -0.96 12.85
N LEU A 57 -0.86 -1.40 11.71
CA LEU A 57 -1.72 -0.56 10.88
C LEU A 57 -3.07 -0.24 11.51
N GLN A 58 -3.67 -1.18 12.24
CA GLN A 58 -4.86 -0.91 13.06
C GLN A 58 -4.60 0.19 14.08
N HIS A 59 -3.41 0.21 14.69
CA HIS A 59 -3.08 1.28 15.62
C HIS A 59 -2.86 2.62 14.90
N LEU A 60 -2.13 2.63 13.77
CA LEU A 60 -1.89 3.84 12.98
C LEU A 60 -3.20 4.48 12.47
N THR A 61 -4.15 3.67 12.01
CA THR A 61 -5.47 4.14 11.52
C THR A 61 -6.36 4.70 12.64
N GLN A 62 -6.09 4.37 13.90
CA GLN A 62 -6.82 4.89 15.06
C GLN A 62 -6.20 6.17 15.64
N LEU A 63 -5.02 6.57 15.16
CA LEU A 63 -4.40 7.82 15.57
C LEU A 63 -5.16 9.02 14.99
N PRO A 64 -5.24 10.15 15.72
CA PRO A 64 -5.89 11.36 15.23
C PRO A 64 -4.96 12.12 14.27
N LEU A 65 -4.59 11.48 13.16
CA LEU A 65 -3.78 12.08 12.09
C LEU A 65 -4.68 12.80 11.09
N GLN A 66 -4.15 13.85 10.47
CA GLN A 66 -4.77 14.51 9.33
C GLN A 66 -4.47 13.79 8.01
N ALA A 67 -3.28 13.19 7.91
CA ALA A 67 -2.87 12.38 6.77
C ALA A 67 -3.64 11.06 6.71
N GLU A 68 -3.99 10.63 5.50
CA GLU A 68 -4.60 9.32 5.28
C GLU A 68 -3.54 8.21 5.37
N ILE A 69 -3.87 7.11 6.06
CA ILE A 69 -3.05 5.90 6.02
C ILE A 69 -3.41 5.11 4.76
N LEU A 70 -2.38 4.73 4.01
CA LEU A 70 -2.46 3.89 2.81
C LEU A 70 -1.66 2.62 3.03
N SER A 71 -2.13 1.48 2.51
CA SER A 71 -1.39 0.21 2.53
C SER A 71 -0.98 -0.25 1.13
N TRP A 72 0.19 -0.89 1.03
CA TRP A 72 0.66 -1.52 -0.20
C TRP A 72 0.17 -2.97 -0.31
N ASN A 73 -0.28 -3.37 -1.50
CA ASN A 73 -0.91 -4.67 -1.75
C ASN A 73 -0.45 -5.28 -3.08
N ARG A 74 -0.36 -6.61 -3.11
CA ARG A 74 -0.29 -7.35 -4.38
C ARG A 74 -1.67 -7.35 -5.05
N LEU A 75 -1.71 -7.74 -6.32
CA LEU A 75 -2.95 -7.86 -7.09
C LEU A 75 -3.77 -9.12 -6.70
N LEU A 76 -4.17 -9.21 -5.44
CA LEU A 76 -4.92 -10.31 -4.83
C LEU A 76 -6.02 -9.76 -3.92
N CYS A 77 -7.21 -10.35 -3.96
CA CYS A 77 -8.31 -9.96 -3.05
C CYS A 77 -7.96 -10.22 -1.58
N GLU A 78 -7.13 -11.23 -1.32
CA GLU A 78 -6.66 -11.61 0.02
C GLU A 78 -5.87 -10.48 0.69
N ASP A 79 -4.99 -9.82 -0.09
CA ASP A 79 -4.18 -8.70 0.38
C ASP A 79 -5.07 -7.49 0.67
N VAL A 80 -6.02 -7.18 -0.23
CA VAL A 80 -7.01 -6.12 0.00
C VAL A 80 -7.83 -6.41 1.26
N MET A 81 -8.30 -7.65 1.43
CA MET A 81 -9.03 -8.06 2.63
C MET A 81 -8.19 -7.88 3.91
N ALA A 82 -6.90 -8.23 3.87
CA ALA A 82 -5.99 -8.01 4.99
C ALA A 82 -5.82 -6.51 5.33
N SER A 83 -5.81 -5.64 4.33
CA SER A 83 -5.80 -4.19 4.53
C SER A 83 -7.09 -3.67 5.18
N LEU A 84 -8.24 -4.14 4.70
CA LEU A 84 -9.55 -3.77 5.25
C LEU A 84 -9.72 -4.28 6.69
N GLU A 85 -9.29 -5.51 6.99
CA GLU A 85 -9.21 -6.05 8.35
C GLU A 85 -8.29 -5.21 9.25
N ALA A 86 -7.27 -4.57 8.68
CA ALA A 86 -6.38 -3.66 9.38
C ALA A 86 -6.95 -2.23 9.54
N GLY A 87 -8.17 -1.98 9.07
CA GLY A 87 -8.82 -0.66 9.12
C GLY A 87 -8.35 0.32 8.05
N VAL A 88 -7.58 -0.13 7.06
CA VAL A 88 -7.04 0.71 5.98
C VAL A 88 -7.96 0.61 4.76
N THR A 89 -8.60 1.72 4.39
CA THR A 89 -9.49 1.80 3.21
C THR A 89 -8.84 2.44 1.99
N ARG A 90 -7.66 3.06 2.14
CA ARG A 90 -6.85 3.59 1.04
C ARG A 90 -5.83 2.52 0.61
N ILE A 91 -6.06 1.92 -0.54
CA ILE A 91 -5.36 0.71 -1.00
C ILE A 91 -4.49 1.06 -2.21
N HIS A 92 -3.18 0.89 -2.11
CA HIS A 92 -2.30 0.89 -3.28
C HIS A 92 -2.05 -0.54 -3.73
N VAL A 93 -2.33 -0.81 -5.00
CA VAL A 93 -2.03 -2.08 -5.64
C VAL A 93 -0.93 -1.88 -6.65
N SER A 94 0.13 -2.69 -6.60
CA SER A 94 1.22 -2.62 -7.57
C SER A 94 1.44 -3.96 -8.27
N VAL A 95 1.69 -3.90 -9.57
CA VAL A 95 1.99 -5.08 -10.39
C VAL A 95 3.02 -4.73 -11.47
N PRO A 96 3.97 -5.63 -11.78
CA PRO A 96 4.86 -5.48 -12.92
C PRO A 96 4.11 -5.29 -14.23
N SER A 97 4.55 -4.33 -15.04
CA SER A 97 3.94 -3.98 -16.33
C SER A 97 4.77 -4.41 -17.53
N SER A 98 6.08 -4.65 -17.36
CA SER A 98 6.96 -5.14 -18.42
C SER A 98 6.79 -6.64 -18.66
N ASP A 99 6.86 -7.05 -19.92
CA ASP A 99 6.66 -8.47 -20.31
C ASP A 99 7.70 -9.39 -19.66
N LEU A 100 8.94 -8.91 -19.52
CA LEU A 100 10.01 -9.67 -18.89
C LEU A 100 9.69 -9.97 -17.42
N MET A 101 9.23 -8.97 -16.65
CA MET A 101 8.91 -9.17 -15.25
C MET A 101 7.65 -10.01 -15.06
N LEU A 102 6.63 -9.84 -15.91
CA LEU A 102 5.43 -10.67 -15.87
C LEU A 102 5.77 -12.16 -16.04
N VAL A 103 6.62 -12.49 -17.03
CA VAL A 103 7.02 -13.87 -17.28
C VAL A 103 7.99 -14.38 -16.19
N GLN A 104 9.05 -13.63 -15.87
CA GLN A 104 10.13 -14.14 -15.01
C GLN A 104 9.80 -14.06 -13.50
N LYS A 105 9.16 -12.96 -13.05
CA LYS A 105 8.85 -12.73 -11.63
C LYS A 105 7.54 -13.39 -11.23
N MET A 106 6.52 -13.31 -12.09
CA MET A 106 5.17 -13.75 -11.74
C MET A 106 4.76 -15.07 -12.41
N ASN A 107 5.44 -15.49 -13.47
CA ASN A 107 5.00 -16.58 -14.35
C ASN A 107 3.55 -16.35 -14.85
N LYS A 108 3.26 -15.11 -15.28
CA LYS A 108 1.97 -14.64 -15.79
C LYS A 108 2.12 -13.89 -17.11
N THR A 109 0.99 -13.59 -17.75
CA THR A 109 0.90 -12.80 -19.00
C THR A 109 -0.05 -11.62 -18.81
N LYS A 110 -0.02 -10.66 -19.74
CA LYS A 110 -0.96 -9.52 -19.77
C LYS A 110 -2.43 -9.97 -19.79
N ASP A 111 -2.73 -11.08 -20.46
CA ASP A 111 -4.07 -11.67 -20.50
C ASP A 111 -4.59 -12.14 -19.13
N TRP A 112 -3.68 -12.41 -18.19
CA TRP A 112 -4.05 -12.69 -16.80
C TRP A 112 -4.22 -11.42 -15.97
N ILE A 113 -3.43 -10.37 -16.25
CA ILE A 113 -3.37 -9.16 -15.44
C ILE A 113 -4.67 -8.37 -15.51
N ILE A 114 -5.21 -8.10 -16.71
CA ILE A 114 -6.40 -7.25 -16.86
C ILE A 114 -7.63 -7.88 -16.15
N PRO A 115 -7.99 -9.15 -16.37
CA PRO A 115 -9.11 -9.78 -15.63
C PRO A 115 -8.87 -9.83 -14.12
N GLN A 116 -7.62 -10.01 -13.70
CA GLN A 116 -7.29 -9.99 -12.27
C GLN A 116 -7.44 -8.58 -11.67
N MET A 117 -7.06 -7.53 -12.39
CA MET A 117 -7.28 -6.14 -11.98
C MET A 117 -8.76 -5.85 -11.82
N GLU A 118 -9.59 -6.23 -12.80
CA GLU A 118 -11.05 -6.08 -12.71
C GLU A 118 -11.60 -6.78 -11.47
N LYS A 119 -11.20 -8.02 -11.21
CA LYS A 119 -11.61 -8.77 -10.03
C LYS A 119 -11.23 -8.08 -8.72
N VAL A 120 -9.96 -7.69 -8.58
CA VAL A 120 -9.43 -7.11 -7.33
C VAL A 120 -9.97 -5.70 -7.10
N PHE A 121 -10.07 -4.88 -8.14
CA PHE A 121 -10.57 -3.51 -8.02
C PHE A 121 -12.07 -3.51 -7.74
N THR A 122 -12.85 -4.37 -8.41
CA THR A 122 -14.28 -4.52 -8.08
C THR A 122 -14.47 -4.97 -6.64
N PHE A 123 -13.66 -5.93 -6.17
CA PHE A 123 -13.70 -6.36 -4.77
C PHE A 123 -13.43 -5.20 -3.80
N ALA A 124 -12.38 -4.41 -4.05
CA ALA A 124 -12.02 -3.28 -3.19
C ALA A 124 -13.11 -2.20 -3.20
N LEU A 125 -13.61 -1.82 -4.37
CA LEU A 125 -14.67 -0.81 -4.52
C LEU A 125 -15.98 -1.23 -3.84
N ASN A 126 -16.34 -2.51 -3.89
CA ASN A 126 -17.51 -3.04 -3.19
C ASN A 126 -17.38 -3.03 -1.65
N HIS A 127 -16.18 -2.76 -1.13
CA HIS A 127 -15.90 -2.59 0.30
C HIS A 127 -15.52 -1.14 0.64
N ASP A 128 -16.00 -0.18 -0.16
CA ASP A 128 -15.80 1.26 0.04
C ASP A 128 -14.32 1.70 0.10
N ALA A 129 -13.42 0.91 -0.49
CA ALA A 129 -12.01 1.25 -0.56
C ALA A 129 -11.73 2.25 -1.69
N THR A 130 -10.77 3.14 -1.45
CA THR A 130 -10.20 4.02 -2.48
C THR A 130 -8.90 3.42 -2.99
N LEU A 131 -8.77 3.30 -4.32
CA LEU A 131 -7.63 2.63 -4.96
C LEU A 131 -6.63 3.63 -5.54
N SER A 132 -5.35 3.25 -5.48
CA SER A 132 -4.32 3.72 -6.39
C SER A 132 -3.62 2.52 -7.03
N PHE A 133 -3.09 2.70 -8.24
CA PHE A 133 -2.43 1.63 -8.99
C PHE A 133 -1.00 2.02 -9.36
N GLY A 134 -0.04 1.13 -9.06
CA GLY A 134 1.35 1.23 -9.46
C GLY A 134 1.65 0.26 -10.59
N ALA A 135 2.06 0.80 -11.74
CA ALA A 135 2.68 0.00 -12.79
C ALA A 135 4.16 -0.17 -12.45
N GLU A 136 4.51 -1.22 -11.71
CA GLU A 136 5.91 -1.56 -11.44
C GLU A 136 6.61 -1.77 -12.80
N ASP A 137 7.81 -1.21 -12.92
CA ASP A 137 8.61 -1.26 -14.14
C ASP A 137 8.07 -0.51 -15.37
N ALA A 138 7.19 0.46 -15.19
CA ALA A 138 6.52 1.16 -16.30
C ALA A 138 7.44 1.89 -17.29
N SER A 139 8.69 2.19 -16.93
CA SER A 139 9.63 2.90 -17.79
C SER A 139 10.39 2.01 -18.78
N ARG A 140 10.12 0.68 -18.81
CA ARG A 140 10.79 -0.31 -19.65
C ARG A 140 9.83 -1.12 -20.50
#